data_AF-A0A2V6F8D8-F1
#
_entry.id   AF-A0A2V6F8D8-F1
#
_cell.length_a   1.000
_cell.length_b   1.000
_cell.length_c   1.000
_cell.angle_alpha   90.00
_cell.angle_beta   90.00
_cell.angle_gamma   90.00
#
_symmetry.space_group_name_H-M   'P 1'
#
loop_
_entity.id
_entity.type
_entity.pdbx_description
1 polymer ?
#
loop_
_entity_poly.entity_id
_entity_poly.type
_entity_poly.pdbx_seq_one_letter_code
_entity_poly.pdbx_strand_id
1 'polypeptide(L)' 'MAKIVPLISSGVAGPLGVLHLPRLWLKVSLECRGKLADGYPGIGKGYDMMTINALGLN' A
#
# COMPACT_ATOMS: atom_id res chain seq x y z
N MET A 1 -7.90 19.68 0.25
CA MET A 1 -8.57 18.36 0.26
C MET A 1 -7.88 17.51 1.32
N ALA A 2 -8.61 16.77 2.17
CA ALA A 2 -7.99 16.06 3.30
C ALA A 2 -7.02 14.95 2.82
N LYS A 3 -5.84 14.92 3.43
CA LYS A 3 -4.84 13.87 3.26
C LYS A 3 -5.06 12.77 4.30
N ILE A 4 -4.76 11.52 3.95
CA ILE A 4 -5.11 10.33 4.73
C ILE A 4 -3.84 9.52 5.02
N VAL A 5 -3.61 9.25 6.30
CA VAL A 5 -2.56 8.33 6.76
C VAL A 5 -3.04 6.89 6.56
N PRO A 6 -2.27 6.01 5.90
CA PRO A 6 -2.65 4.62 5.73
C PRO A 6 -2.53 3.87 7.07
N LEU A 7 -3.68 3.53 7.67
CA LEU A 7 -3.75 2.91 9.01
C LEU A 7 -3.69 1.37 8.99
N ILE A 8 -3.79 0.73 7.81
CA ILE A 8 -3.64 -0.72 7.70
C ILE A 8 -2.17 -1.07 7.91
N SER A 9 -1.82 -1.80 8.97
CA SER A 9 -0.44 -2.24 9.24
C SER A 9 0.13 -3.11 8.11
N SER A 10 1.45 -3.05 7.88
CA SER A 10 2.14 -3.91 6.90
C SER A 10 2.04 -5.40 7.25
N GLY A 11 1.76 -5.73 8.52
CA GLY A 11 1.60 -7.11 8.99
C GLY A 11 0.23 -7.73 8.75
N VAL A 12 -0.69 -7.06 8.02
CA VAL A 12 -2.03 -7.56 7.74
C VAL A 12 -2.07 -8.28 6.40
N ALA A 13 -2.64 -9.49 6.35
CA ALA A 13 -2.74 -10.31 5.13
C ALA A 13 -4.08 -10.18 4.37
N GLY A 14 -5.15 -9.80 5.06
CA GLY A 14 -6.49 -9.70 4.47
C GLY A 14 -7.05 -11.04 3.96
N PRO A 15 -8.22 -11.03 3.28
CA PRO A 15 -8.93 -12.25 2.90
C PRO A 15 -8.21 -13.14 1.87
N LEU A 16 -7.30 -12.56 1.07
CA LEU A 16 -6.51 -13.30 0.09
C LEU A 16 -5.27 -13.98 0.72
N GLY A 17 -5.02 -13.79 2.02
CA GLY A 17 -3.88 -14.38 2.72
C GLY A 17 -2.52 -13.81 2.34
N VAL A 18 -2.46 -12.69 1.60
CA VAL A 18 -1.21 -12.08 1.16
C VAL A 18 -0.80 -10.94 2.10
N LEU A 19 0.29 -11.16 2.84
CA LEU A 19 0.86 -10.14 3.74
C LEU A 19 1.13 -8.82 2.99
N HIS A 20 0.83 -7.70 3.65
CA HIS A 20 1.06 -6.33 3.15
C HIS A 20 0.19 -5.88 1.96
N LEU A 21 -0.42 -6.80 1.21
CA LEU A 21 -1.29 -6.46 0.06
C LEU A 21 -2.42 -5.47 0.41
N PRO A 22 -3.14 -5.59 1.55
CA PRO A 22 -4.15 -4.61 1.93
C PRO A 22 -3.59 -3.19 2.14
N ARG A 23 -2.37 -3.07 2.72
CA ARG A 23 -1.70 -1.78 2.91
C ARG A 23 -1.22 -1.21 1.59
N LEU A 24 -0.62 -2.03 0.73
CA LEU A 24 -0.18 -1.63 -0.62
C LEU A 24 -1.34 -1.03 -1.41
N TRP A 25 -2.48 -1.75 -1.47
CA TRP A 25 -3.67 -1.30 -2.19
C TRP A 25 -4.21 0.03 -1.67
N LEU A 26 -4.29 0.20 -0.35
CA LEU A 26 -4.73 1.45 0.27
C LEU A 26 -3.79 2.61 -0.09
N LYS A 27 -2.47 2.42 0.01
CA LYS A 27 -1.48 3.45 -0.31
C LYS A 27 -1.61 3.91 -1.76
N VAL A 28 -1.64 2.97 -2.72
CA VAL A 28 -1.79 3.26 -4.15
C VAL A 28 -3.10 3.98 -4.44
N SER A 29 -4.21 3.49 -3.88
CA SER A 29 -5.52 4.12 -4.05
C SER A 29 -5.56 5.57 -3.57
N LEU A 30 -4.90 5.86 -2.44
CA LEU A 30 -4.80 7.22 -1.90
C LEU A 30 -3.88 8.10 -2.76
N GLU A 31 -2.75 7.57 -3.22
CA GLU A 31 -1.82 8.29 -4.10
C GLU A 31 -2.48 8.68 -5.42
N CYS A 32 -3.12 7.73 -6.12
CA CYS A 32 -3.84 7.98 -7.37
C CYS A 32 -4.96 9.03 -7.24
N ARG A 33 -5.49 9.22 -6.02
CA ARG A 33 -6.53 10.23 -5.73
C ARG A 33 -5.95 11.54 -5.18
N GLY A 34 -4.63 11.69 -5.09
CA GLY A 34 -3.98 12.85 -4.49
C GLY A 34 -4.21 12.99 -2.99
N LYS A 35 -4.70 11.94 -2.32
CA LYS A 35 -5.12 11.93 -0.91
C LYS A 35 -4.12 11.27 0.03
N LEU A 36 -3.01 10.71 -0.45
CA LEU A 36 -2.00 10.13 0.44
C LEU A 36 -1.33 11.22 1.29
N ALA A 37 -1.21 10.98 2.60
CA ALA A 37 -0.55 11.86 3.55
C ALA A 37 0.91 12.12 3.22
N ASP A 38 1.32 13.38 3.42
CA ASP A 38 2.69 13.81 3.19
C ASP A 38 3.65 13.02 4.09
N GLY A 39 4.81 12.63 3.55
CA GLY A 39 5.78 11.76 4.23
C GLY A 39 5.51 10.25 4.07
N TYR A 40 4.37 9.85 3.49
CA TYR A 40 4.15 8.46 3.08
C TYR A 40 4.44 8.32 1.58
N PRO A 41 5.40 7.48 1.17
CA PRO A 41 5.57 7.16 -0.25
C PRO A 41 4.38 6.33 -0.72
N GLY A 42 3.97 6.46 -1.98
CA GLY A 42 3.00 5.57 -2.62
C GLY A 42 3.56 4.17 -2.78
N ILE A 43 3.97 3.78 -4.00
CA ILE A 43 4.76 2.54 -4.18
C ILE A 43 6.22 2.85 -3.85
N GLY A 44 6.74 2.20 -2.81
CA GLY A 44 8.13 2.30 -2.39
C GLY A 44 8.94 1.02 -2.63
N LYS A 45 10.15 1.00 -2.05
CA LYS A 45 10.95 -0.21 -1.88
C LYS A 45 10.44 -1.05 -0.69
N GLY A 46 11.09 -2.17 -0.41
CA GLY A 46 10.75 -3.02 0.73
C GLY A 46 9.47 -3.81 0.50
N TYR A 47 8.55 -3.83 1.47
CA TYR A 47 7.35 -4.66 1.41
C TYR A 47 6.47 -4.41 0.19
N ASP A 48 6.35 -3.15 -0.28
CA ASP A 48 5.60 -2.86 -1.50
C ASP A 48 6.14 -3.67 -2.68
N MET A 49 7.46 -3.60 -2.92
CA MET A 49 8.13 -4.29 -4.02
C MET A 49 8.19 -5.81 -3.82
N MET A 50 8.33 -6.29 -2.57
CA MET A 50 8.26 -7.72 -2.26
C MET A 50 6.89 -8.29 -2.63
N THR A 51 5.80 -7.60 -2.26
CA THR A 51 4.44 -8.02 -2.59
C THR A 51 4.17 -7.94 -4.10
N ILE A 52 4.58 -6.86 -4.77
CA ILE A 52 4.44 -6.69 -6.23
C ILE A 52 5.14 -7.82 -6.98
N ASN A 53 6.42 -8.08 -6.66
CA ASN A 53 7.20 -9.12 -7.32
C ASN A 53 6.65 -10.53 -7.04
N ALA A 54 6.25 -10.82 -5.79
CA ALA A 54 5.69 -12.12 -5.43
C ALA A 54 4.37 -12.42 -6.15
N LEU A 55 3.59 -11.38 -6.48
CA LEU A 55 2.31 -11.49 -7.18
C LEU A 55 2.43 -11.32 -8.70
N GLY A 56 3.61 -10.98 -9.23
CA GLY A 56 3.82 -10.73 -10.66
C GLY A 56 3.05 -9.53 -11.22
N LEU A 57 2.91 -8.45 -10.42
CA LEU A 57 2.22 -7.22 -10.83
C LEU A 57 3.20 -6.29 -11.58
N ASN A 58 2.78 -5.73 -12.72
CA ASN A 58 3.59 -4.86 -13.60
C ASN A 58 3.11 -3.40 -13.58
#